data_AF-A0A9P1EME1-F1
#
_entry.id   AF-A0A9P1EME1-F1
#
_cell.length_a   1.000
_cell.length_b   1.000
_cell.length_c   1.000
_cell.angle_alpha   90.00
_cell.angle_beta   90.00
_cell.angle_gamma   90.00
#
_symmetry.space_group_name_H-M   'P 1'
#
loop_
_entity.id
_entity.type
_entity.pdbx_description
1 polymer ?
#
loop_
_entity_poly.entity_id
_entity_poly.type
_entity_poly.pdbx_seq_one_letter_code
_entity_poly.pdbx_strand_id
1 'polypeptide(L)'
;MPSIWESLSSCWKPLKRYTRVRRDKSSRSMRREDDELLWYRDLEKHHFGDFSFAVVQANNMIEDYSQVDAGPESTFVGVYDGHGGAEAANFICNNLLKNLCRIAKEEGRISEEVLGNPFSETEEGFMSLVRGALERNPLIAAC
;
A
#
# COMPACT_ATOMS: atom_id res chain seq x y z
N MET A 1 2.48 30.15 15.77
CA MET A 1 1.55 29.16 15.19
C MET A 1 2.40 28.06 14.61
N PRO A 2 2.28 26.80 15.05
CA PRO A 2 2.97 25.71 14.38
C PRO A 2 2.57 25.72 12.91
N SER A 3 3.53 25.50 12.03
CA SER A 3 3.20 25.41 10.61
C SER A 3 2.27 24.21 10.38
N ILE A 4 1.36 24.29 9.40
CA ILE A 4 0.55 23.14 8.94
C ILE A 4 1.46 21.92 8.70
N TRP A 5 2.70 22.18 8.30
CA TRP A 5 3.76 21.22 8.11
C TRP A 5 4.24 20.50 9.39
N GLU A 6 4.41 21.21 10.52
CA GLU A 6 4.73 20.57 11.81
C GLU A 6 3.60 19.67 12.29
N SER A 7 2.36 20.01 11.94
CA SER A 7 1.19 19.15 12.22
C SER A 7 1.25 17.90 11.34
N LEU A 8 1.26 18.04 10.01
CA LEU A 8 1.23 16.92 9.05
C LEU A 8 2.46 15.99 9.13
N SER A 9 3.65 16.54 9.36
CA SER A 9 4.87 15.74 9.55
C SER A 9 4.88 14.96 10.86
N SER A 10 4.13 15.41 11.88
CA SER A 10 3.85 14.61 13.07
C SER A 10 2.77 13.55 12.80
N CYS A 11 1.81 13.84 11.91
CA CYS A 11 0.74 12.93 11.52
C CYS A 11 1.25 11.73 10.70
N TRP A 12 2.23 11.93 9.82
CA TRP A 12 2.72 10.87 8.92
C TRP A 12 3.97 10.14 9.40
N LYS A 13 4.25 10.12 10.70
CA LYS A 13 5.20 9.13 11.22
C LYS A 13 4.59 7.74 10.94
N PRO A 14 5.22 6.89 10.13
CA PRO A 14 4.65 5.59 9.81
C PRO A 14 4.67 4.76 11.10
N LEU A 15 3.51 4.60 11.74
CA LEU A 15 3.43 3.82 12.97
C LEU A 15 3.50 2.31 12.67
N LYS A 16 3.25 1.90 11.42
CA LYS A 16 3.60 0.59 10.83
C LYS A 16 3.27 0.59 9.33
N ARG A 17 4.21 0.13 8.50
CA ARG A 17 3.96 -0.19 7.09
C ARG A 17 3.47 -1.62 6.98
N TYR A 18 2.20 -1.82 6.63
CA TYR A 18 1.63 -3.15 6.42
C TYR A 18 1.61 -3.51 4.94
N THR A 19 2.78 -3.66 4.35
CA THR A 19 2.92 -4.37 3.07
C THR A 19 3.08 -5.85 3.36
N ARG A 20 2.47 -6.73 2.57
CA ARG A 20 2.58 -8.21 2.64
C ARG A 20 3.96 -8.67 3.16
N VAL A 21 4.10 -8.85 4.47
CA VAL A 21 5.18 -9.61 5.09
C VAL A 21 4.55 -10.95 5.42
N ARG A 22 5.08 -12.00 4.80
CA ARG A 22 4.81 -13.41 5.07
C ARG A 22 4.40 -13.60 6.54
N ARG A 23 3.23 -14.22 6.78
CA ARG A 23 2.59 -14.44 8.09
C ARG A 23 3.64 -14.45 9.23
N ASP A 24 3.66 -13.38 10.03
CA ASP A 24 4.51 -13.36 11.21
C ASP A 24 3.95 -14.42 12.17
N LYS A 25 4.72 -15.48 12.45
CA LYS A 25 4.28 -16.63 13.24
C LYS A 25 4.08 -16.29 14.74
N SER A 26 3.94 -15.01 15.09
CA SER A 26 4.03 -14.52 16.46
C SER A 26 2.70 -14.57 17.22
N SER A 27 1.54 -14.69 16.57
CA SER A 27 0.26 -14.88 17.26
C SER A 27 -0.11 -16.36 17.41
N ARG A 28 0.34 -16.96 18.51
CA ARG A 28 -0.22 -18.23 19.02
C ARG A 28 -1.63 -17.98 19.57
N SER A 29 -2.66 -18.01 18.72
CA SER A 29 -4.03 -18.18 19.20
C SER A 29 -4.81 -19.18 18.35
N MET A 30 -5.06 -20.34 18.97
CA MET A 30 -6.25 -21.20 18.84
C MET A 30 -6.85 -21.39 17.44
N ARG A 31 -6.36 -22.46 16.78
CA ARG A 31 -7.03 -23.32 15.78
C ARG A 31 -8.44 -22.86 15.36
N ARG A 32 -8.51 -22.01 14.34
CA ARG A 32 -9.55 -22.06 13.32
C ARG A 32 -8.92 -22.72 12.11
N GLU A 33 -9.66 -23.50 11.35
CA GLU A 33 -9.18 -24.12 10.11
C GLU A 33 -8.44 -23.06 9.29
N ASP A 34 -7.12 -23.25 9.14
CA ASP A 34 -6.22 -22.31 8.51
C ASP A 34 -6.51 -22.37 7.01
N ASP A 35 -7.47 -21.57 6.54
CA ASP A 35 -7.69 -21.39 5.11
C ASP A 35 -6.46 -20.66 4.56
N GLU A 36 -5.58 -21.41 3.88
CA GLU A 36 -4.34 -20.89 3.31
C GLU A 36 -4.59 -19.76 2.29
N LEU A 37 -5.81 -19.70 1.75
CA LEU A 37 -6.28 -18.68 0.81
C LEU A 37 -6.78 -17.41 1.51
N LEU A 38 -7.11 -17.47 2.80
CA LEU A 38 -7.58 -16.34 3.58
C LEU A 38 -6.43 -15.71 4.35
N TRP A 39 -6.14 -14.46 4.03
CA TRP A 39 -5.27 -13.63 4.83
C TRP A 39 -6.06 -12.49 5.45
N TYR A 40 -5.88 -12.26 6.74
CA TYR A 40 -6.55 -11.17 7.42
C TYR A 40 -5.68 -10.60 8.53
N ARG A 41 -6.01 -9.38 8.92
CA ARG A 41 -5.68 -8.82 10.23
C ARG A 41 -6.96 -8.70 11.02
N ASP A 42 -6.89 -9.22 12.23
CA ASP A 42 -7.88 -8.95 13.26
C ASP A 42 -8.00 -7.44 13.52
N LEU A 43 -9.04 -7.08 14.25
CA LEU A 43 -9.32 -5.70 14.63
C LEU A 43 -8.09 -5.04 15.31
N GLU A 44 -7.50 -4.06 14.65
CA GLU A 44 -6.39 -3.24 15.15
C GLU A 44 -6.88 -1.87 15.63
N LYS A 45 -6.20 -1.34 16.64
CA LYS A 45 -6.51 -0.05 17.26
C LYS A 45 -5.91 1.10 16.43
N HIS A 46 -6.73 2.11 16.15
CA HIS A 46 -6.37 3.39 15.54
C HIS A 46 -6.71 4.55 16.50
N HIS A 47 -6.15 5.75 16.27
CA HIS A 47 -6.37 6.90 17.16
C HIS A 47 -7.86 7.30 17.28
N PHE A 48 -8.63 7.09 16.20
CA PHE A 48 -10.05 7.45 16.12
C PHE A 48 -11.01 6.26 16.01
N GLY A 49 -10.54 5.03 16.22
CA GLY A 49 -11.40 3.85 16.11
C GLY A 49 -10.63 2.56 15.92
N ASP A 50 -11.27 1.60 15.27
CA ASP A 50 -10.71 0.28 15.01
C ASP A 50 -10.78 -0.05 13.52
N PHE A 51 -9.81 -0.78 12.98
CA PHE A 51 -9.82 -1.25 11.60
C PHE A 51 -9.40 -2.72 11.51
N SER A 52 -9.92 -3.43 10.52
CA SER A 52 -9.49 -4.79 10.18
C SER A 52 -9.45 -4.88 8.66
N PHE A 53 -8.70 -5.84 8.13
CA PHE A 53 -8.70 -6.09 6.70
C PHE A 53 -8.48 -7.55 6.38
N ALA A 54 -9.04 -8.00 5.27
CA ALA A 54 -8.91 -9.35 4.80
C ALA A 54 -8.76 -9.37 3.28
N VAL A 55 -8.01 -10.35 2.79
CA VAL A 55 -7.79 -10.66 1.38
C VAL A 55 -8.06 -12.15 1.25
N VAL A 56 -8.94 -12.51 0.32
CA VAL A 56 -9.25 -13.91 -0.01
C VAL A 56 -8.70 -14.17 -1.40
N GLN A 57 -7.84 -15.17 -1.50
CA GLN A 57 -7.32 -15.61 -2.79
C GLN A 57 -8.42 -16.36 -3.56
N ALA A 58 -8.95 -15.72 -4.61
CA ALA A 58 -9.94 -16.32 -5.51
C ALA A 58 -9.34 -17.03 -6.73
N ASN A 59 -8.10 -16.68 -7.10
CA ASN A 59 -7.39 -17.19 -8.29
C ASN A 59 -6.22 -18.12 -7.91
N ASN A 60 -5.64 -18.80 -8.90
CA ASN A 60 -4.46 -19.66 -8.71
C ASN A 60 -3.24 -18.88 -8.16
N MET A 61 -3.19 -17.58 -8.42
CA MET A 61 -2.17 -16.65 -7.91
C MET A 61 -2.87 -15.47 -7.23
N ILE A 62 -2.31 -15.00 -6.11
CA ILE A 62 -2.75 -13.74 -5.51
C ILE A 62 -2.12 -12.59 -6.30
N GLU A 63 -2.96 -11.79 -6.93
CA GLU A 63 -2.57 -10.64 -7.73
C GLU A 63 -2.84 -9.33 -6.97
N ASP A 64 -3.77 -9.38 -6.01
CA ASP A 64 -4.17 -8.26 -5.19
C ASP A 64 -3.13 -7.88 -4.14
N TYR A 65 -2.99 -6.57 -3.94
CA TYR A 65 -2.21 -5.99 -2.87
C TYR A 65 -3.05 -5.00 -2.07
N SER A 66 -2.74 -4.89 -0.78
CA SER A 66 -3.32 -3.88 0.09
C SER A 66 -2.25 -3.28 0.97
N GLN A 67 -2.44 -2.04 1.38
CA GLN A 67 -1.63 -1.38 2.38
C GLN A 67 -2.48 -0.55 3.32
N VAL A 68 -2.05 -0.51 4.58
CA VAL A 68 -2.51 0.48 5.54
C VAL A 68 -1.27 1.16 6.11
N ASP A 69 -1.30 2.48 6.16
CA ASP A 69 -0.34 3.28 6.90
C ASP A 69 -1.14 4.22 7.81
N ALA A 70 -1.02 3.99 9.11
CA ALA A 70 -1.77 4.71 10.12
C ALA A 70 -0.83 5.65 10.87
N GLY A 71 -1.31 6.88 11.06
CA GLY A 71 -0.69 7.93 11.85
C GLY A 71 -1.64 8.42 12.95
N PRO A 72 -1.19 9.29 13.87
CA PRO A 72 -2.06 9.81 14.93
C PRO A 72 -3.31 10.55 14.40
N GLU A 73 -3.17 11.28 13.31
CA GLU A 73 -4.24 12.12 12.72
C GLU A 73 -4.46 11.83 11.24
N SER A 74 -3.92 10.73 10.73
CA SER A 74 -4.04 10.39 9.32
C SER A 74 -4.06 8.89 9.12
N THR A 75 -4.75 8.44 8.09
CA THR A 75 -4.74 7.05 7.67
C THR A 75 -4.68 7.02 6.15
N PHE A 76 -3.74 6.26 5.62
CA PHE A 76 -3.70 5.88 4.22
C PHE A 76 -4.16 4.43 4.11
N VAL A 77 -5.14 4.16 3.24
CA VAL A 77 -5.56 2.81 2.89
C VAL A 77 -5.46 2.68 1.38
N GLY A 78 -4.74 1.65 0.92
CA GLY A 78 -4.66 1.27 -0.48
C GLY A 78 -5.16 -0.14 -0.68
N VAL A 79 -6.02 -0.32 -1.68
CA VAL A 79 -6.50 -1.62 -2.17
C VAL A 79 -6.26 -1.64 -3.67
N TYR A 80 -5.51 -2.63 -4.12
CA TYR A 80 -5.01 -2.74 -5.48
C TYR A 80 -5.40 -4.11 -6.01
N ASP A 81 -6.42 -4.14 -6.87
CA ASP A 81 -6.87 -5.33 -7.60
C ASP A 81 -5.88 -5.60 -8.74
N GLY A 82 -5.20 -6.74 -8.68
CA GLY A 82 -4.23 -7.12 -9.70
C GLY A 82 -4.89 -8.01 -10.76
N HIS A 83 -4.53 -7.82 -12.03
CA HIS A 83 -5.00 -8.68 -13.12
C HIS A 83 -3.88 -8.93 -14.12
N GLY A 84 -3.79 -10.16 -14.62
CA GLY A 84 -2.75 -10.56 -15.59
C GLY A 84 -1.36 -10.70 -14.97
N GLY A 85 -1.24 -10.65 -13.64
CA GLY A 85 0.00 -10.54 -12.90
C GLY A 85 -0.14 -9.74 -11.62
N ALA A 86 0.80 -9.92 -10.71
CA ALA A 86 0.84 -9.23 -9.41
C ALA A 86 1.71 -7.96 -9.47
N GLU A 87 2.42 -7.74 -10.58
CA GLU A 87 3.52 -6.79 -10.73
C GLU A 87 3.06 -5.35 -10.60
N ALA A 88 1.98 -4.96 -11.27
CA ALA A 88 1.44 -3.60 -11.21
C ALA A 88 0.90 -3.27 -9.81
N ALA A 89 0.02 -4.12 -9.26
CA ALA A 89 -0.53 -3.95 -7.91
C ALA A 89 0.57 -3.89 -6.84
N ASN A 90 1.59 -4.76 -6.95
CA ASN A 90 2.77 -4.73 -6.09
C ASN A 90 3.58 -3.44 -6.26
N PHE A 91 3.76 -2.95 -7.49
CA PHE A 91 4.50 -1.71 -7.74
C PHE A 91 3.79 -0.51 -7.13
N ILE A 92 2.47 -0.40 -7.31
CA ILE A 92 1.66 0.68 -6.72
C ILE A 92 1.76 0.65 -5.19
N CYS A 93 1.55 -0.52 -4.58
CA CYS A 93 1.68 -0.75 -3.13
C CYS A 93 3.09 -0.41 -2.58
N ASN A 94 4.11 -0.38 -3.43
CA ASN A 94 5.46 -0.03 -3.01
C ASN A 94 5.86 1.43 -3.23
N ASN A 95 5.13 2.18 -4.05
CA ASN A 95 5.58 3.49 -4.54
C ASN A 95 4.55 4.61 -4.29
N LEU A 96 3.25 4.36 -4.40
CA LEU A 96 2.24 5.43 -4.40
C LEU A 96 2.28 6.30 -3.14
N LEU A 97 2.25 5.70 -1.96
CA LEU A 97 2.32 6.45 -0.69
C LEU A 97 3.68 7.16 -0.53
N LYS A 98 4.78 6.57 -1.02
CA LYS A 98 6.09 7.22 -0.94
C LYS A 98 6.14 8.48 -1.79
N ASN A 99 5.61 8.40 -3.01
CA ASN A 99 5.50 9.54 -3.93
C ASN A 99 4.60 10.62 -3.32
N LEU A 100 3.44 10.24 -2.76
CA LEU A 100 2.54 11.16 -2.06
C LEU A 100 3.24 11.88 -0.90
N CYS A 101 3.89 11.14 0.00
CA CYS A 101 4.58 11.73 1.14
C CYS A 101 5.74 12.64 0.71
N ARG A 102 6.47 12.27 -0.36
CA ARG A 102 7.56 13.08 -0.91
C ARG A 102 7.05 14.37 -1.53
N ILE A 103 6.05 14.30 -2.41
CA ILE A 103 5.47 15.46 -3.09
C ILE A 103 4.78 16.40 -2.08
N ALA A 104 4.00 15.85 -1.15
CA ALA A 104 3.38 16.64 -0.09
C ALA A 104 4.43 17.35 0.78
N LYS A 105 5.60 16.74 0.98
CA LYS A 105 6.73 17.33 1.70
C LYS A 105 7.38 18.47 0.92
N GLU A 106 7.51 18.33 -0.38
CA GLU A 106 8.09 19.36 -1.25
C GLU A 106 7.17 20.57 -1.40
N GLU A 107 5.86 20.35 -1.54
CA GLU A 107 4.85 21.41 -1.69
C GLU A 107 4.42 22.03 -0.35
N GLY A 108 4.59 21.33 0.77
CA GLY A 108 4.24 21.81 2.11
C GLY A 108 2.74 21.95 2.38
N ARG A 109 1.88 21.50 1.46
CA ARG A 109 0.42 21.55 1.52
C ARG A 109 -0.21 20.37 0.79
N ILE A 110 -1.50 20.14 1.02
CA ILE A 110 -2.29 19.20 0.24
C ILE A 110 -3.16 19.98 -0.75
N SER A 111 -3.09 19.59 -2.01
CA SER A 111 -3.90 20.11 -3.12
C SER A 111 -4.21 19.01 -4.12
N GLU A 112 -5.07 19.30 -5.08
CA GLU A 112 -5.40 18.39 -6.17
C GLU A 112 -4.15 17.87 -6.88
N GLU A 113 -3.22 18.75 -7.23
CA GLU A 113 -1.92 18.37 -7.83
C GLU A 113 -1.10 17.43 -6.93
N VAL A 114 -1.04 17.70 -5.61
CA VAL A 114 -0.32 16.85 -4.66
C VAL A 114 -0.96 15.47 -4.50
N LEU A 115 -2.27 15.36 -4.72
CA LEU A 115 -2.98 14.09 -4.73
C LEU A 115 -2.89 13.37 -6.07
N GLY A 116 -2.82 14.09 -7.19
CA GLY A 116 -2.76 13.55 -8.56
C GLY A 116 -1.36 13.14 -9.02
N ASN A 117 -0.35 13.99 -8.82
CA ASN A 117 1.03 13.77 -9.26
C ASN A 117 1.65 12.45 -8.76
N PRO A 118 1.38 11.96 -7.53
CA PRO A 118 1.87 10.66 -7.09
C PRO A 118 1.44 9.50 -7.98
N PHE A 119 0.24 9.56 -8.57
CA PHE A 119 -0.22 8.54 -9.51
C PHE A 119 0.55 8.60 -10.82
N SER A 120 0.72 9.80 -11.39
CA SER A 120 1.51 10.00 -12.62
C SER A 120 2.94 9.50 -12.45
N GLU A 121 3.61 9.83 -11.35
CA GLU A 121 4.97 9.35 -11.10
C GLU A 121 5.03 7.83 -10.87
N THR A 122 4.00 7.26 -10.23
CA THR A 122 3.93 5.80 -10.04
C THR A 122 3.76 5.08 -11.37
N GLU A 123 2.89 5.60 -12.25
CA GLU A 123 2.67 5.09 -13.60
C GLU A 123 3.93 5.18 -14.46
N GLU A 124 4.58 6.35 -14.50
CA GLU A 124 5.82 6.56 -15.24
C GLU A 124 6.95 5.63 -14.73
N GLY A 125 7.04 5.46 -13.41
CA GLY A 125 7.98 4.53 -12.78
C GLY A 125 7.74 3.09 -13.18
N PHE A 126 6.48 2.64 -13.20
CA PHE A 126 6.13 1.27 -13.62
C PHE A 126 6.40 1.08 -15.11
N MET A 127 6.04 2.04 -15.96
CA MET A 127 6.31 1.99 -17.40
C MET A 127 7.80 1.94 -17.72
N SER A 128 8.63 2.66 -16.97
CA SER A 128 10.09 2.57 -17.07
C SER A 128 10.60 1.16 -16.74
N LEU A 129 10.06 0.57 -15.67
CA LEU A 129 10.39 -0.79 -15.23
C LEU A 129 9.98 -1.84 -16.28
N VAL A 130 8.78 -1.72 -16.85
CA VAL A 130 8.29 -2.58 -17.94
C VAL A 130 9.23 -2.48 -19.14
N ARG A 131 9.54 -1.27 -19.63
CA ARG A 131 10.44 -1.07 -20.78
C ARG A 131 11.81 -1.73 -20.56
N GLY A 132 12.36 -1.67 -19.35
CA GLY A 132 13.66 -2.26 -19.03
C GLY A 132 13.65 -3.79 -18.85
N ALA A 133 12.48 -4.39 -18.61
CA ALA A 133 12.33 -5.80 -18.30
C ALA A 133 11.63 -6.62 -19.40
N LEU A 134 10.89 -5.98 -20.30
CA LEU A 134 9.99 -6.63 -21.26
C LEU A 134 10.65 -7.74 -22.08
N GLU A 135 11.86 -7.50 -22.59
CA GLU A 135 12.58 -8.50 -23.41
C GLU A 135 12.93 -9.77 -22.63
N ARG A 136 13.18 -9.65 -21.32
CA ARG A 136 13.57 -10.77 -20.45
C ARG A 136 12.37 -11.39 -19.74
N ASN A 137 11.33 -10.61 -19.50
CA ASN A 137 10.09 -11.05 -18.86
C ASN A 137 8.88 -10.37 -19.53
N PRO A 138 8.34 -10.92 -20.63
CA PRO A 138 7.20 -10.35 -21.31
C PRO A 138 5.93 -10.27 -20.46
N LEU A 139 5.80 -11.16 -19.45
CA LEU A 139 4.63 -11.22 -18.58
C LEU A 139 4.49 -10.00 -17.66
N ILE A 140 5.53 -9.17 -17.54
CA ILE A 140 5.46 -7.94 -16.73
C ILE A 140 4.48 -6.89 -17.27
N ALA A 141 4.12 -7.01 -18.55
CA ALA A 141 3.15 -6.16 -19.22
C ALA A 141 1.85 -6.91 -19.53
N ALA A 142 1.62 -8.07 -18.91
CA ALA A 142 0.38 -8.80 -19.07
C ALA A 142 -0.75 -8.04 -18.35
N CYS A 143 -1.90 -8.03 -19.01
CA CYS A 143 -3.16 -7.47 -18.53
C CYS A 143 -4.24 -8.51 -18.74
#